data_AF-A0AAV1HQY5-F1
#
_entry.id   AF-A0AAV1HQY5-F1
#
_cell.length_a   1.000
_cell.length_b   1.000
_cell.length_c   1.000
_cell.angle_alpha   90.00
_cell.angle_beta   90.00
_cell.angle_gamma   90.00
#
_symmetry.space_group_name_H-M   'P 1'
#
loop_
_entity.id
_entity.type
_entity.pdbx_description
1 polymer ?
#
loop_
_entity_poly.entity_id
_entity_poly.type
_entity_poly.pdbx_seq_one_letter_code
_entity_poly.pdbx_strand_id
1 'polypeptide(L)'
;MLVRKGSFSYKQDNANCPELDDHLIIRIERIDDIVARVYLVDAHSVQQPIPANVTMARAAGDAVPHFLKDFLISWVDSYMLYVNGQAHMVLNNQKQQGISGPPDAASGVV
;
A
#
# COMPACT_ATOMS: atom_id res chain seq x y z
N MET A 1 18.49 0.11 5.05
CA MET A 1 17.55 -0.60 5.93
C MET A 1 16.33 0.30 6.11
N LEU A 2 15.13 -0.16 5.74
CA LEU A 2 13.90 0.62 5.92
C LEU A 2 13.37 0.43 7.34
N VAL A 3 12.89 1.53 7.96
CA VAL A 3 12.35 1.54 9.33
C VAL A 3 10.83 1.58 9.26
N ARG A 4 10.13 0.85 10.15
CA ARG A 4 8.66 0.87 10.21
C ARG A 4 8.18 2.28 10.57
N LYS A 5 7.43 2.91 9.67
CA LYS A 5 6.91 4.27 9.86
C LYS A 5 5.46 4.34 10.35
N GLY A 6 4.66 3.28 10.24
CA GLY A 6 3.27 3.28 10.70
C GLY A 6 2.51 2.00 10.35
N SER A 7 1.18 2.07 10.37
CA SER A 7 0.29 1.00 9.91
C SER A 7 -0.97 1.59 9.30
N PHE A 8 -1.32 1.12 8.10
CA PHE A 8 -2.54 1.46 7.38
C PHE A 8 -3.37 0.19 7.22
N SER A 9 -4.69 0.27 7.40
CA SER A 9 -5.58 -0.90 7.31
C SER A 9 -6.96 -0.53 6.81
N TYR A 10 -7.72 -1.50 6.32
CA TYR A 10 -9.11 -1.30 5.89
C TYR A 10 -10.05 -0.74 6.99
N LYS A 11 -9.64 -0.80 8.27
CA LYS A 11 -10.38 -0.29 9.45
C LYS A 11 -9.81 1.00 10.04
N GLN A 12 -8.59 1.41 9.66
CA GLN A 12 -7.89 2.56 10.26
C GLN A 12 -6.99 3.25 9.23
N ASP A 13 -7.24 4.55 9.04
CA ASP A 13 -6.55 5.41 8.06
C ASP A 13 -5.31 6.13 8.63
N ASN A 14 -4.65 5.60 9.66
CA ASN A 14 -3.42 6.20 10.21
C ASN A 14 -2.19 5.88 9.33
N ALA A 15 -2.20 6.33 8.08
CA ALA A 15 -1.05 6.21 7.18
C ALA A 15 -0.05 7.35 7.44
N ASN A 16 1.04 7.02 8.15
CA ASN A 16 2.23 7.88 8.14
C ASN A 16 2.81 7.89 6.72
N CYS A 17 2.73 9.05 6.08
CA CYS A 17 3.07 9.29 4.70
C CYS A 17 4.55 9.68 4.59
N PRO A 18 5.43 8.84 4.00
CA PRO A 18 6.81 9.24 3.77
C PRO A 18 6.87 10.30 2.65
N GLU A 19 7.65 11.36 2.89
CA GLU A 19 8.04 12.30 1.84
C GLU A 19 8.91 11.58 0.79
N LEU A 20 8.64 11.84 -0.48
CA LEU A 20 9.41 11.32 -1.61
C LEU A 20 10.63 12.23 -1.86
N ASP A 21 10.42 13.55 -1.79
CA ASP A 21 11.38 14.64 -1.88
C ASP A 21 10.78 15.93 -1.25
N ASP A 22 11.47 17.08 -1.37
CA ASP A 22 11.03 18.38 -0.82
C ASP A 22 9.68 18.89 -1.38
N HIS A 23 9.10 18.22 -2.37
CA HIS A 23 7.91 18.70 -3.09
C HIS A 23 6.79 17.67 -3.23
N LEU A 24 7.05 16.37 -3.04
CA LEU A 24 6.07 15.31 -3.22
C LEU A 24 5.91 14.44 -1.98
N ILE A 25 4.67 14.31 -1.54
CA ILE A 25 4.25 13.50 -0.39
C ILE A 25 3.47 12.31 -0.91
N ILE A 26 3.85 11.10 -0.50
CA ILE A 26 3.08 9.89 -0.82
C ILE A 26 1.87 9.83 0.10
N ARG A 27 0.67 9.74 -0.47
CA ARG A 27 -0.58 9.50 0.27
C ARG A 27 -1.11 8.11 -0.04
N ILE A 28 -1.79 7.54 0.94
CA ILE A 28 -2.49 6.26 0.79
C ILE A 28 -3.89 6.47 1.36
N GLU A 29 -4.90 6.09 0.58
CA GLU A 29 -6.29 6.28 0.95
C GLU A 29 -7.11 5.05 0.57
N ARG A 30 -8.02 4.65 1.46
CA ARG A 30 -8.96 3.58 1.21
C ARG A 30 -10.00 4.02 0.17
N ILE A 31 -10.20 3.20 -0.86
CA ILE A 31 -11.35 3.34 -1.75
C ILE A 31 -12.51 2.53 -1.17
N ASP A 32 -12.27 1.26 -0.87
CA ASP A 32 -13.26 0.34 -0.29
C ASP A 32 -12.58 -0.74 0.58
N ASP A 33 -13.33 -1.80 0.91
CA ASP A 33 -12.87 -2.90 1.76
C ASP A 33 -11.85 -3.84 1.06
N ILE A 34 -11.63 -3.68 -0.24
CA ILE A 34 -10.70 -4.49 -1.05
C ILE A 34 -9.55 -3.65 -1.59
N VAL A 35 -9.81 -2.40 -1.97
CA VAL A 35 -8.91 -1.53 -2.74
C VAL A 35 -8.53 -0.27 -1.96
N ALA A 36 -7.26 0.10 -2.07
CA ALA A 36 -6.75 1.41 -1.70
C ALA A 36 -5.98 2.03 -2.88
N ARG A 37 -5.87 3.35 -2.87
CA ARG A 37 -5.03 4.10 -3.81
C ARG A 37 -3.79 4.62 -3.13
N VAL A 38 -2.67 4.55 -3.84
CA VAL A 38 -1.42 5.24 -3.50
C VAL A 38 -1.20 6.33 -4.54
N TYR A 39 -1.03 7.57 -4.10
CA TYR A 39 -0.93 8.73 -4.97
C TYR A 39 0.05 9.76 -4.41
N LEU A 40 0.44 10.72 -5.23
CA LEU A 40 1.38 11.79 -4.85
C LEU A 40 0.65 13.11 -4.75
N VAL A 41 0.97 13.90 -3.73
CA VAL A 41 0.49 15.27 -3.58
C VAL A 41 1.65 16.23 -3.36
N ASP A 42 1.44 17.49 -3.71
CA ASP A 42 2.38 18.56 -3.37
C ASP A 42 2.19 19.08 -1.92
N ALA A 43 3.00 20.07 -1.55
CA ALA A 43 2.91 20.76 -0.24
C ALA A 43 1.55 21.41 0.02
N HIS A 44 0.74 21.66 -1.01
CA HIS A 44 -0.62 22.21 -0.92
C HIS A 44 -1.70 21.11 -0.92
N SER A 45 -1.30 19.83 -0.84
CA SER A 45 -2.18 18.66 -0.92
C SER A 45 -2.92 18.52 -2.26
N VAL A 46 -2.37 19.07 -3.35
CA VAL A 46 -2.91 18.89 -4.71
C VAL A 46 -2.30 17.65 -5.35
N GLN A 47 -3.13 16.79 -5.95
CA GLN A 47 -2.68 15.55 -6.57
C GLN A 47 -1.84 15.79 -7.84
N GLN A 48 -0.64 15.25 -7.82
CA GLN A 48 0.34 15.34 -8.90
C GLN A 48 0.35 14.05 -9.75
N PRO A 49 0.74 14.13 -11.03
CA PRO A 49 0.96 12.94 -11.85
C PRO A 49 2.12 12.12 -11.29
N ILE A 50 2.09 10.81 -11.52
CA ILE A 50 3.18 9.90 -11.10
C ILE A 50 4.38 10.10 -12.03
N PRO A 51 5.55 10.52 -11.52
CA PRO A 51 6.77 10.65 -12.31
C PRO A 51 7.24 9.32 -12.88
N ALA A 52 7.91 9.34 -14.03
CA ALA A 52 8.37 8.12 -14.70
C ALA A 52 9.40 7.29 -13.90
N ASN A 53 10.10 7.93 -12.96
CA ASN A 53 11.06 7.27 -12.08
C ASN A 53 10.43 6.70 -10.81
N VAL A 54 9.11 6.85 -10.61
CA VAL A 54 8.34 6.26 -9.53
C VAL A 54 7.58 5.07 -10.06
N THR A 55 7.85 3.89 -9.51
CA THR A 55 7.18 2.64 -9.90
C THR A 55 6.69 1.90 -8.67
N MET A 56 5.70 1.02 -8.86
CA MET A 56 5.21 0.14 -7.81
C MET A 56 5.20 -1.30 -8.32
N ALA A 57 5.51 -2.24 -7.44
CA ALA A 57 5.40 -3.65 -7.69
C ALA A 57 4.79 -4.37 -6.49
N ARG A 58 4.13 -5.50 -6.75
CA ARG A 58 3.76 -6.46 -5.72
C ARG A 58 5.02 -7.11 -5.18
N ALA A 59 5.01 -7.52 -3.92
CA ALA A 59 6.12 -8.26 -3.33
C ALA A 59 6.39 -9.60 -4.05
N ALA A 60 5.39 -10.14 -4.77
CA ALA A 60 5.52 -11.31 -5.64
C ALA A 60 6.31 -11.04 -6.94
N GLY A 61 6.58 -9.78 -7.28
CA GLY A 61 7.39 -9.37 -8.43
C GLY A 61 6.62 -8.69 -9.57
N ASP A 62 5.29 -8.78 -9.59
CA ASP A 62 4.49 -8.16 -10.66
C ASP A 62 4.47 -6.64 -10.54
N ALA A 63 4.67 -5.94 -11.66
CA ALA A 63 4.50 -4.49 -11.71
C ALA A 63 3.03 -4.11 -11.47
N VAL A 64 2.82 -3.03 -10.73
CA VAL A 64 1.50 -2.40 -10.57
C VAL A 64 1.46 -1.21 -11.53
N PRO A 65 0.73 -1.31 -12.66
CA PRO A 65 0.56 -0.17 -13.53
C PRO A 65 -0.22 0.92 -12.81
N HIS A 66 0.14 2.19 -13.04
CA HIS A 66 -0.69 3.28 -12.57
C HIS A 66 -1.96 3.38 -13.41
N PHE A 67 -3.06 3.75 -12.76
CA PHE A 67 -4.32 4.11 -13.39
C PHE A 67 -4.54 5.60 -13.16
N LEU A 68 -4.57 6.40 -14.24
CA LEU A 68 -4.57 7.86 -14.16
C LEU A 68 -3.37 8.39 -13.34
N LYS A 69 -3.63 8.91 -12.13
CA LYS A 69 -2.63 9.49 -11.23
C LYS A 69 -2.42 8.65 -9.96
N ASP A 70 -2.91 7.40 -9.96
CA ASP A 70 -2.94 6.53 -8.79
C ASP A 70 -2.29 5.17 -9.10
N PHE A 71 -1.67 4.56 -8.09
CA PHE A 71 -1.48 3.11 -8.06
C PHE A 71 -2.63 2.49 -7.27
N LEU A 72 -3.29 1.50 -7.86
CA LEU A 72 -4.35 0.74 -7.19
C LEU A 72 -3.74 -0.49 -6.54
N ILE A 73 -3.90 -0.60 -5.23
CA ILE A 73 -3.43 -1.71 -4.42
C ILE A 73 -4.61 -2.39 -3.73
N SER A 74 -4.43 -3.64 -3.35
CA SER A 74 -5.39 -4.38 -2.54
C SER A 74 -4.84 -4.63 -1.14
N TRP A 75 -5.72 -4.90 -0.18
CA TRP A 75 -5.30 -5.26 1.17
C TRP A 75 -4.71 -6.68 1.26
N VAL A 76 -4.87 -7.49 0.21
CA VAL A 76 -4.50 -8.90 0.16
C VAL A 76 -3.01 -9.11 -0.12
N ASP A 77 -2.31 -8.06 -0.54
CA ASP A 77 -0.92 -8.19 -0.99
C ASP A 77 0.00 -7.18 -0.34
N SER A 78 1.29 -7.53 -0.35
CA SER A 78 2.35 -6.60 0.00
C SER A 78 2.85 -5.91 -1.25
N TYR A 79 3.27 -4.66 -1.13
CA TYR A 79 3.72 -3.81 -2.24
C TYR A 79 5.02 -3.09 -1.88
N MET A 80 5.80 -2.80 -2.91
CA MET A 80 7.00 -1.99 -2.83
C MET A 80 6.89 -0.84 -3.82
N LEU A 81 7.10 0.39 -3.34
CA LEU A 81 7.25 1.58 -4.17
C LEU A 81 8.73 1.88 -4.31
N TYR A 82 9.15 2.11 -5.55
CA TYR A 82 10.52 2.41 -5.92
C TYR A 82 10.62 3.84 -6.45
N VAL A 83 11.74 4.49 -6.14
CA VAL A 83 12.13 5.79 -6.68
C VAL A 83 13.52 5.63 -7.28
N ASN A 84 13.68 5.96 -8.56
CA ASN A 84 14.94 5.73 -9.29
C ASN A 84 15.43 4.26 -9.18
N GLY A 85 14.50 3.30 -9.14
CA GLY A 85 14.80 1.88 -8.99
C GLY A 85 15.18 1.42 -7.57
N GLN A 86 15.22 2.31 -6.59
CA GLN A 86 15.51 1.98 -5.19
C GLN A 86 14.22 1.90 -4.36
N ALA A 87 14.10 0.90 -3.48
CA ALA A 87 12.91 0.73 -2.64
C ALA A 87 12.82 1.88 -1.62
N HIS A 88 11.74 2.67 -1.72
CA HIS A 88 11.49 3.83 -0.87
C HIS A 88 10.44 3.56 0.20
N MET A 89 9.40 2.81 -0.15
CA MET A 89 8.30 2.46 0.75
C MET A 89 7.89 1.00 0.56
N VAL A 90 7.60 0.32 1.67
CA VAL A 90 7.06 -1.05 1.67
C VAL A 90 5.74 -1.05 2.42
N LEU A 91 4.71 -1.56 1.76
CA LEU A 91 3.40 -1.83 2.33
C LEU A 91 3.31 -3.33 2.58
N ASN A 92 3.38 -3.73 3.85
CA ASN A 92 3.26 -5.13 4.22
C ASN A 92 1.82 -5.45 4.56
N ASN A 93 1.24 -6.39 3.83
CA ASN A 93 0.02 -7.06 4.25
C ASN A 93 0.27 -7.80 5.59
N GLN A 94 -0.62 -7.61 6.57
CA GLN A 94 -0.54 -8.25 7.89
C GLN A 94 -1.17 -9.66 7.98
N LYS A 95 -1.64 -10.22 6.85
CA LYS A 95 -2.21 -11.56 6.59
C LYS A 95 -2.90 -12.19 7.79
N GLN A 96 -4.21 -12.00 7.94
CA GLN A 96 -5.03 -12.83 8.82
C GLN A 96 -6.39 -13.08 8.18
N GLN A 97 -6.78 -14.36 8.10
CA GLN A 97 -8.14 -14.78 7.77
C GLN A 97 -8.73 -15.50 8.98
N GLY A 98 -9.95 -15.10 9.35
CA GLY A 98 -10.72 -15.82 10.35
C GLY A 98 -11.33 -17.06 9.73
N ILE A 99 -11.22 -18.20 10.41
CA ILE A 99 -11.93 -19.41 10.05
C ILE A 99 -13.12 -19.52 10.98
N SER A 100 -14.33 -19.59 10.41
CA SER A 100 -15.56 -19.85 11.14
C SER A 100 -16.17 -21.15 10.60
N GLY A 101 -16.61 -22.03 11.49
CA GLY A 101 -17.28 -23.27 11.14
C GLY A 101 -18.49 -23.52 12.06
N PRO A 102 -19.32 -24.51 11.73
CA PRO A 102 -20.34 -25.04 12.64
C PRO A 102 -19.76 -25.38 14.02
N PRO A 103 -20.57 -25.35 15.11
CA PRO A 103 -20.08 -25.63 16.46
C PRO A 103 -19.40 -27.00 16.64
N ASP A 104 -19.79 -27.97 15.81
CA ASP A 104 -19.30 -29.35 15.78
C ASP A 104 -18.17 -29.56 14.77
N ALA A 105 -17.73 -28.51 14.06
CA ALA A 105 -16.61 -28.60 13.15
C ALA A 105 -15.32 -28.91 13.92
N ALA A 106 -14.66 -30.00 13.52
CA ALA A 106 -13.32 -30.30 14.03
C ALA A 106 -12.37 -29.15 13.68
N SER A 107 -11.59 -28.70 14.67
CA SER A 107 -10.54 -27.69 14.49
C SER A 107 -9.22 -28.21 15.03
N GLY A 108 -8.12 -27.85 14.35
CA GLY A 108 -6.77 -28.29 14.67
C GLY A 108 -5.74 -27.57 13.81
N VAL A 109 -4.48 -27.59 14.22
CA VAL A 109 -3.34 -27.11 13.43
C VAL A 109 -2.81 -28.31 12.63
N VAL A 110 -2.67 -28.16 11.31
CA VAL A 110 -1.97 -29.12 10.45
C VAL A 110 -0.48 -28.81 10.46
#